data_AF-A0A0K8QR29-F1
#
_entry.id   AF-A0A0K8QR29-F1
#
_cell.length_a   1.000
_cell.length_b   1.000
_cell.length_c   1.000
_cell.angle_alpha   90.00
_cell.angle_beta   90.00
_cell.angle_gamma   90.00
#
_symmetry.space_group_name_H-M   'P 1'
#
loop_
_entity.id
_entity.type
_entity.pdbx_description
1 polymer ?
#
loop_
_entity_poly.entity_id
_entity_poly.type
_entity_poly.pdbx_seq_one_letter_code
_entity_poly.pdbx_strand_id
1 'polypeptide(L)'
;MYAITATGYRCIANATDVLPGETAVDELPASLLTALAASEARQQRDGMLAASDWTQVADAPLTATQKTAWATYRQALRDVPAQAGFPDAIDWPAMP
;
A
#
# COMPACT_ATOMS: atom_id res chain seq x y z
N MET A 1 -0.47 -23.96 -11.99
CA MET A 1 -1.51 -23.87 -10.96
C MET A 1 -0.96 -23.06 -9.80
N TYR A 2 -1.83 -22.39 -9.06
CA TYR A 2 -1.48 -21.56 -7.92
C TYR A 2 -2.26 -22.01 -6.69
N ALA A 3 -1.62 -21.95 -5.53
CA ALA A 3 -2.31 -21.95 -4.25
C ALA A 3 -2.49 -20.50 -3.82
N ILE A 4 -3.72 -20.10 -3.49
CA ILE A 4 -4.05 -18.74 -3.05
C ILE A 4 -4.60 -18.71 -1.62
N THR A 5 -4.38 -17.59 -0.94
CA THR A 5 -5.06 -17.19 0.29
C THR A 5 -5.76 -15.85 0.06
N ALA A 6 -6.36 -15.28 1.11
CA ALA A 6 -6.94 -13.94 1.03
C ALA A 6 -5.91 -12.83 0.74
N THR A 7 -4.62 -13.07 0.99
CA THR A 7 -3.57 -12.04 0.97
C THR A 7 -2.29 -12.46 0.27
N GLY A 8 -2.28 -13.60 -0.43
CA GLY A 8 -1.07 -14.10 -1.07
C GLY A 8 -1.33 -15.25 -2.02
N TYR A 9 -0.31 -15.60 -2.78
CA TYR A 9 -0.30 -16.75 -3.67
C TYR A 9 1.10 -17.37 -3.73
N ARG A 10 1.17 -18.63 -4.16
CA ARG A 10 2.42 -19.31 -4.51
C ARG A 10 2.18 -20.29 -5.66
N CYS A 11 3.21 -20.57 -6.44
CA CYS A 11 3.13 -21.59 -7.48
C CYS A 11 3.09 -22.99 -6.85
N ILE A 12 2.25 -23.84 -7.42
CA ILE A 12 2.19 -25.27 -7.07
C ILE A 12 2.30 -26.10 -8.34
N ALA A 13 2.93 -27.27 -8.23
CA ALA A 13 3.04 -28.20 -9.33
C ALA A 13 1.70 -28.93 -9.53
N ASN A 14 1.05 -29.32 -8.44
CA ASN A 14 -0.21 -30.09 -8.46
C ASN A 14 -1.19 -29.61 -7.38
N ALA A 15 -2.48 -29.88 -7.58
CA ALA A 15 -3.54 -29.55 -6.61
C ALA A 15 -3.39 -30.25 -5.25
N THR A 16 -2.61 -31.33 -5.19
CA THR A 16 -2.27 -32.05 -3.95
C THR A 16 -1.28 -31.29 -3.08
N ASP A 17 -0.58 -30.30 -3.63
CA ASP A 17 0.44 -29.52 -2.91
C ASP A 17 -0.15 -28.34 -2.12
N VAL A 18 -1.49 -28.20 -2.13
CA VAL A 18 -2.23 -27.16 -1.39
C VAL A 18 -2.14 -27.41 0.11
N LEU A 19 -1.80 -26.36 0.87
CA LEU A 19 -1.74 -26.41 2.33
C LEU A 19 -3.10 -26.05 2.97
N PRO A 20 -3.33 -26.41 4.24
CA PRO A 20 -4.54 -26.01 4.95
C PRO A 20 -4.74 -24.48 4.92
N GLY A 21 -5.93 -24.05 4.50
CA GLY A 21 -6.29 -22.63 4.37
C GLY A 21 -5.97 -22.01 3.01
N GLU A 22 -5.37 -22.76 2.08
CA GLU A 22 -5.18 -22.35 0.70
C GLU A 22 -6.25 -22.93 -0.22
N THR A 23 -6.43 -22.32 -1.39
CA THR A 23 -7.29 -22.82 -2.47
C THR A 23 -6.47 -22.96 -3.75
N ALA A 24 -6.56 -24.10 -4.45
CA ALA A 24 -5.98 -24.26 -5.78
C ALA A 24 -6.79 -23.52 -6.82
N VAL A 25 -6.11 -22.73 -7.65
CA VAL A 25 -6.68 -22.06 -8.82
C VAL A 25 -5.74 -22.22 -10.01
N ASP A 26 -6.31 -22.33 -11.21
CA ASP A 26 -5.50 -22.38 -12.44
C ASP A 26 -4.96 -21.00 -12.82
N GLU A 27 -5.70 -19.95 -12.49
CA GLU A 27 -5.37 -18.55 -12.74
C GLU A 27 -5.57 -17.71 -11.48
N LEU A 28 -4.72 -16.70 -11.29
CA LEU A 28 -4.86 -15.78 -10.15
C LEU A 28 -6.10 -14.91 -10.34
N PRO A 29 -7.05 -14.89 -9.37
CA PRO A 29 -8.25 -14.10 -9.52
C PRO A 29 -7.92 -12.61 -9.45
N ALA A 30 -8.61 -11.81 -10.27
CA ALA A 30 -8.42 -10.36 -10.29
C ALA A 30 -8.61 -9.72 -8.90
N SER A 31 -9.54 -10.23 -8.10
CA SER A 31 -9.78 -9.76 -6.72
C SER A 31 -8.56 -9.90 -5.82
N LEU A 32 -7.77 -10.97 -5.97
CA LEU A 32 -6.52 -11.16 -5.22
C LEU A 32 -5.45 -10.18 -5.71
N LEU A 33 -5.32 -9.99 -7.02
CA LEU A 33 -4.37 -9.04 -7.59
C LEU A 33 -4.67 -7.61 -7.11
N THR A 34 -5.94 -7.19 -7.14
CA THR A 34 -6.38 -5.89 -6.59
C THR A 34 -6.09 -5.78 -5.10
N ALA A 35 -6.32 -6.84 -4.31
CA ALA A 35 -6.03 -6.83 -2.88
C ALA A 35 -4.52 -6.67 -2.58
N LEU A 36 -3.67 -7.33 -3.37
CA LEU A 36 -2.22 -7.23 -3.27
C LEU A 36 -1.73 -5.84 -3.66
N ALA A 37 -2.17 -5.30 -4.80
CA ALA A 37 -1.84 -3.94 -5.24
C ALA A 37 -2.26 -2.91 -4.18
N ALA A 38 -3.45 -3.06 -3.59
CA ALA A 38 -3.92 -2.21 -2.50
C ALA A 38 -3.05 -2.32 -1.24
N SER A 39 -2.54 -3.51 -0.93
CA SER A 39 -1.62 -3.72 0.18
C SER A 39 -0.28 -3.01 -0.08
N GLU A 40 0.30 -3.19 -1.27
CA GLU A 40 1.55 -2.55 -1.69
C GLU A 40 1.44 -1.02 -1.65
N ALA A 41 0.36 -0.46 -2.20
CA ALA A 41 0.10 0.97 -2.16
C ALA A 41 0.01 1.51 -0.73
N ARG A 42 -0.66 0.79 0.20
CA ARG A 42 -0.68 1.18 1.62
C ARG A 42 0.70 1.12 2.26
N GLN A 43 1.51 0.11 1.94
CA GLN A 43 2.89 0.02 2.43
C GLN A 43 3.75 1.18 1.91
N GLN A 44 3.60 1.56 0.64
CA GLN A 44 4.28 2.72 0.06
C GLN A 44 3.89 4.02 0.79
N ARG A 45 2.60 4.24 1.01
CA ARG A 45 2.09 5.37 1.80
C ARG A 45 2.70 5.38 3.21
N ASP A 46 2.70 4.24 3.88
CA ASP A 46 3.22 4.12 5.25
C ASP A 46 4.73 4.40 5.29
N GLY A 47 5.48 3.97 4.28
CA GLY A 47 6.89 4.32 4.11
C GLY A 47 7.12 5.83 3.93
N MET A 48 6.31 6.51 3.12
CA MET A 48 6.38 7.97 2.94
C MET A 48 5.99 8.74 4.21
N LEU A 49 5.02 8.23 4.98
CA LEU A 49 4.66 8.78 6.28
C LEU A 49 5.81 8.57 7.29
N ALA A 50 6.42 7.40 7.35
CA ALA A 50 7.56 7.16 8.23
C ALA A 50 8.75 8.07 7.88
N ALA A 51 9.06 8.21 6.59
CA ALA A 51 10.16 9.05 6.12
C ALA A 51 9.97 10.55 6.44
N SER A 52 8.71 11.00 6.52
CA SER A 52 8.37 12.39 6.84
C SER A 52 8.02 12.61 8.31
N ASP A 53 8.17 11.61 9.18
CA ASP A 53 7.70 11.70 10.57
C ASP A 53 8.46 12.73 11.41
N TRP A 54 9.77 12.88 11.16
CA TRP A 54 10.62 13.88 11.82
C TRP A 54 10.13 15.32 11.61
N THR A 55 9.31 15.58 10.59
CA THR A 55 8.77 16.93 10.32
C THR A 55 7.64 17.33 11.27
N GLN A 56 7.08 16.36 12.00
CA GLN A 56 5.92 16.53 12.87
C GLN A 56 6.29 16.84 14.32
N VAL A 57 7.55 16.64 14.70
CA VAL A 57 7.99 16.96 16.07
C VAL A 57 8.09 18.47 16.27
N ALA A 58 7.77 18.94 17.49
CA ALA A 58 7.75 20.37 17.79
C ALA A 58 9.11 21.04 17.57
N ASP A 59 10.19 20.33 17.90
CA ASP A 59 11.59 20.77 17.80
C ASP A 59 12.19 20.61 16.38
N ALA A 60 11.39 20.21 15.39
CA ALA A 60 11.87 20.12 14.01
C ALA A 60 12.39 21.49 13.54
N PRO A 61 13.59 21.56 12.91
CA PRO A 61 14.21 22.80 12.43
C PRO A 61 13.54 23.30 11.15
N LEU A 62 12.22 23.49 11.20
CA LEU A 62 11.36 23.88 10.10
C LEU A 62 10.66 25.19 10.43
N THR A 63 10.60 26.07 9.45
CA THR A 63 9.76 27.26 9.51
C THR A 63 8.28 26.88 9.59
N ALA A 64 7.44 27.82 10.05
CA ALA A 64 5.98 27.60 10.09
C ALA A 64 5.40 27.23 8.70
N THR A 65 5.92 27.85 7.64
CA THR A 65 5.53 27.54 6.26
C THR A 65 5.89 26.12 5.87
N GLN A 66 7.11 25.66 6.18
CA GLN A 66 7.52 24.28 5.91
C GLN A 66 6.70 23.27 6.71
N LYS A 67 6.44 23.53 8.00
CA LYS A 67 5.57 22.68 8.84
C LYS A 67 4.17 22.53 8.24
N THR A 68 3.62 23.62 7.72
CA THR A 68 2.31 23.61 7.03
C THR A 68 2.36 22.77 5.76
N ALA A 69 3.38 22.93 4.92
CA ALA A 69 3.54 22.15 3.69
C ALA A 69 3.65 20.64 3.98
N TRP A 70 4.42 20.26 5.01
CA TRP A 70 4.54 18.87 5.46
C TRP A 70 3.23 18.31 6.03
N ALA A 71 2.47 19.12 6.77
CA ALA A 71 1.15 18.72 7.25
C ALA A 71 0.17 18.43 6.09
N THR A 72 0.13 19.32 5.08
CA THR A 72 -0.67 19.13 3.86
C THR A 72 -0.24 17.88 3.10
N TYR A 73 1.06 17.70 2.86
CA TYR A 73 1.61 16.52 2.20
C TYR A 73 1.21 15.22 2.91
N ARG A 74 1.37 15.16 4.24
CA ARG A 74 1.03 13.97 5.03
C ARG A 74 -0.47 13.71 5.10
N GLN A 75 -1.30 14.76 5.03
CA GLN A 75 -2.75 14.59 4.90
C GLN A 75 -3.08 13.96 3.55
N ALA A 76 -2.54 14.50 2.45
CA ALA A 76 -2.74 13.94 1.12
C ALA A 76 -2.29 12.47 1.01
N LEU A 77 -1.19 12.07 1.66
CA LEU A 77 -0.79 10.67 1.76
C LEU A 77 -1.85 9.80 2.47
N ARG A 78 -2.45 10.28 3.56
CA ARG A 78 -3.49 9.53 4.29
C ARG A 78 -4.76 9.37 3.47
N ASP A 79 -5.03 10.31 2.57
CA ASP A 79 -6.20 10.32 1.70
C ASP A 79 -6.02 9.44 0.46
N VAL A 80 -4.82 8.89 0.19
CA VAL A 80 -4.52 8.01 -0.96
C VAL A 80 -5.51 6.84 -1.13
N PRO A 81 -5.88 6.07 -0.09
CA PRO A 81 -6.85 4.96 -0.25
C PRO A 81 -8.26 5.40 -0.59
N ALA A 82 -8.59 6.70 -0.47
CA ALA A 82 -9.87 7.27 -0.84
C ALA A 82 -9.88 7.82 -2.28
N GLN A 83 -8.75 7.81 -2.98
CA GLN A 83 -8.68 8.22 -4.38
C GLN A 83 -9.48 7.25 -5.28
N ALA A 84 -10.14 7.78 -6.31
CA ALA A 84 -10.97 7.00 -7.21
C ALA A 84 -10.18 5.94 -8.02
N GLY A 85 -8.89 6.19 -8.26
CA GLY A 85 -8.01 5.26 -8.97
C GLY A 85 -7.31 4.24 -8.06
N PHE A 86 -7.52 4.28 -6.74
CA PHE A 86 -6.88 3.32 -5.84
C PHE A 86 -7.38 1.89 -6.10
N PRO A 87 -6.49 0.88 -6.18
CA PRO A 87 -5.04 0.94 -5.98
C PRO A 87 -4.18 1.09 -7.25
N ASP A 88 -4.80 1.06 -8.44
CA ASP A 88 -4.08 0.88 -9.72
C ASP A 88 -3.55 2.19 -10.33
N ALA A 89 -4.22 3.31 -10.08
CA ALA A 89 -3.89 4.64 -10.58
C ALA A 89 -3.91 5.66 -9.43
N ILE A 90 -2.78 5.81 -8.75
CA ILE A 90 -2.64 6.68 -7.58
C ILE A 90 -1.91 7.97 -7.95
N ASP A 91 -2.51 9.11 -7.61
CA ASP A 91 -1.87 10.41 -7.67
C ASP A 91 -1.13 10.66 -6.35
N TRP A 92 0.17 10.34 -6.34
CA TRP A 92 1.01 10.57 -5.17
C TRP A 92 1.32 12.05 -4.99
N PRO A 93 1.16 12.62 -3.78
CA PRO A 93 1.50 14.02 -3.53
C PRO A 93 3.01 14.24 -3.70
N ALA A 94 3.38 15.41 -4.22
CA ALA A 94 4.78 15.80 -4.34
C ALA A 94 5.35 16.14 -2.94
N MET A 95 6.56 15.67 -2.66
CA MET A 95 7.27 15.99 -1.43
C MET A 95 7.58 17.51 -1.37
N PRO A 96 7.34 18.19 -0.23
CA PRO A 96 7.69 19.60 -0.03
C PRO A 96 9.19 19.91 -0.03
#